data_AF-A0A497NPQ3-F1
#
_entry.id   AF-A0A497NPQ3-F1
#
_cell.length_a   1.000
_cell.length_b   1.000
_cell.length_c   1.000
_cell.angle_alpha   90.00
_cell.angle_beta   90.00
_cell.angle_gamma   90.00
#
_symmetry.space_group_name_H-M   'P 1'
#
loop_
_entity.id
_entity.type
_entity.pdbx_description
1 polymer ?
#
loop_
_entity_poly.entity_id
_entity_poly.type
_entity_poly.pdbx_seq_one_letter_code
_entity_poly.pdbx_strand_id
1 'polypeptide(L)'
;ALFALCAFMGGPVHNYVGGERGSEDFYRKVLDIRNSIPELTIGEWNYTAIKSTDDMIFTILRSYNGNHTIVVINFNPKQADFRLQIPIEDLNLNEELNYTVYDAFNNTFLKGPNGRMNFKGREISNLKMRMNPYSIAVLQIREAESNAKKE
;
A
#
# COMPACT_ATOMS: atom_id res chain seq x y z
N ALA A 1 -2.43 -8.60 11.41
CA ALA A 1 -1.12 -8.01 11.07
C ALA A 1 -0.05 -9.05 10.68
N LEU A 2 0.34 -9.99 11.56
CA LEU A 2 1.52 -10.84 11.34
C LEU A 2 1.47 -11.71 10.08
N PHE A 3 0.35 -12.43 9.82
CA PHE A 3 0.25 -13.21 8.59
C PHE A 3 0.32 -12.33 7.33
N ALA A 4 -0.24 -11.12 7.34
CA ALA A 4 -0.11 -10.20 6.22
C ALA A 4 1.34 -9.74 6.00
N LEU A 5 2.14 -9.53 7.06
CA LEU A 5 3.57 -9.29 6.93
C LEU A 5 4.24 -10.44 6.16
N CYS A 6 4.09 -11.67 6.65
CA CYS A 6 4.66 -12.86 6.02
C CYS A 6 4.18 -13.02 4.57
N ALA A 7 2.88 -12.79 4.34
CA ALA A 7 2.26 -12.99 3.06
C ALA A 7 2.53 -11.87 2.05
N PHE A 8 2.95 -10.67 2.46
CA PHE A 8 3.28 -9.57 1.54
C PHE A 8 4.78 -9.36 1.34
N MET A 9 5.63 -10.00 2.16
CA MET A 9 7.05 -10.13 1.89
C MET A 9 7.34 -10.77 0.52
N GLY A 10 8.55 -10.54 0.02
CA GLY A 10 9.06 -11.22 -1.18
C GLY A 10 9.19 -12.73 -0.97
N GLY A 11 8.91 -13.49 -2.03
CA GLY A 11 9.06 -14.96 -2.02
C GLY A 11 7.79 -15.75 -1.68
N PRO A 12 7.92 -17.08 -1.49
CA PRO A 12 6.80 -17.95 -1.20
C PRO A 12 6.25 -17.75 0.22
N VAL A 13 4.93 -17.84 0.35
CA VAL A 13 4.25 -17.80 1.65
C VAL A 13 4.24 -19.20 2.25
N HIS A 14 4.84 -19.35 3.42
CA HIS A 14 4.74 -20.57 4.21
C HIS A 14 3.86 -20.33 5.43
N ASN A 15 2.97 -21.27 5.72
CA ASN A 15 2.14 -21.25 6.90
C ASN A 15 2.16 -22.62 7.58
N TYR A 16 2.08 -22.62 8.90
CA TYR A 16 1.87 -23.85 9.67
C TYR A 16 0.42 -24.31 9.51
N VAL A 17 0.22 -25.62 9.31
CA VAL A 17 -1.11 -26.20 9.15
C VAL A 17 -1.95 -25.97 10.41
N GLY A 18 -3.07 -25.26 10.29
CA GLY A 18 -3.95 -24.91 11.39
C GLY A 18 -3.66 -23.54 12.02
N GLY A 19 -2.63 -22.81 11.57
CA GLY A 19 -2.37 -21.43 11.99
C GLY A 19 -3.42 -20.42 11.50
N GLU A 20 -4.21 -20.82 10.50
CA GLU A 20 -5.34 -20.07 9.95
C GLU A 20 -6.65 -20.24 10.73
N ARG A 21 -6.73 -21.21 11.66
CA ARG A 21 -7.99 -21.56 12.33
C ARG A 21 -8.59 -20.35 13.06
N GLY A 22 -9.83 -20.01 12.69
CA GLY A 22 -10.54 -18.84 13.23
C GLY A 22 -10.17 -17.52 12.56
N SER A 23 -9.40 -17.54 11.48
CA SER A 23 -8.99 -16.36 10.69
C SER A 23 -8.96 -16.66 9.18
N GLU A 24 -9.63 -17.70 8.73
CA GLU A 24 -9.57 -18.24 7.37
C GLU A 24 -9.95 -17.19 6.32
N ASP A 25 -10.96 -16.37 6.60
CA ASP A 25 -11.39 -15.28 5.70
C ASP A 25 -10.35 -14.19 5.55
N PHE A 26 -9.64 -13.87 6.64
CA PHE A 26 -8.52 -12.94 6.60
C PHE A 26 -7.37 -13.49 5.75
N TYR A 27 -7.04 -14.79 5.93
CA TYR A 27 -6.01 -15.45 5.13
C TYR A 27 -6.37 -15.46 3.64
N ARG A 28 -7.61 -15.85 3.31
CA ARG A 28 -8.10 -15.87 1.93
C ARG A 28 -8.02 -14.49 1.30
N LYS A 29 -8.51 -13.45 1.99
CA LYS A 29 -8.43 -12.06 1.53
C LYS A 29 -6.99 -11.63 1.24
N VAL A 30 -6.05 -11.91 2.15
CA VAL A 30 -4.64 -11.54 1.98
C VAL A 30 -4.03 -12.24 0.75
N LEU A 31 -4.28 -13.55 0.60
CA LEU A 31 -3.74 -14.33 -0.51
C LEU A 31 -4.37 -13.93 -1.85
N ASP A 32 -5.68 -13.65 -1.89
CA ASP A 32 -6.37 -13.16 -3.08
C ASP A 32 -5.82 -11.80 -3.53
N ILE A 33 -5.56 -10.88 -2.61
CA ILE A 33 -4.90 -9.60 -2.90
C ILE A 33 -3.48 -9.83 -3.44
N ARG A 34 -2.68 -10.70 -2.81
CA ARG A 34 -1.32 -10.98 -3.28
C ARG A 34 -1.31 -11.56 -4.69
N ASN A 35 -2.26 -12.43 -5.01
CA ASN A 35 -2.36 -13.09 -6.32
C ASN A 35 -2.96 -12.20 -7.41
N SER A 36 -3.77 -11.20 -7.05
CA SER A 36 -4.44 -10.32 -8.02
C SER A 36 -3.63 -9.09 -8.42
N ILE A 37 -2.58 -8.74 -7.67
CA ILE A 37 -1.75 -7.55 -7.92
C ILE A 37 -0.36 -7.99 -8.40
N PRO A 38 0.01 -7.74 -9.68
CA PRO A 38 1.30 -8.17 -10.24
C PRO A 38 2.53 -7.74 -9.42
N GLU A 39 2.52 -6.53 -8.87
CA GLU A 39 3.60 -6.04 -8.00
C GLU A 39 3.82 -6.94 -6.77
N LEU A 40 2.74 -7.49 -6.22
CA LEU A 40 2.77 -8.36 -5.04
C LEU A 40 3.11 -9.82 -5.41
N THR A 41 2.71 -10.26 -6.61
CA THR A 41 2.93 -11.64 -7.07
C THR A 41 4.35 -11.87 -7.60
N ILE A 42 4.77 -11.06 -8.58
CA ILE A 42 6.02 -11.25 -9.34
C ILE A 42 6.92 -10.02 -9.35
N GLY A 43 6.46 -8.91 -8.77
CA GLY A 43 7.24 -7.69 -8.65
C GLY A 43 8.38 -7.78 -7.65
N GLU A 44 9.36 -6.89 -7.84
CA GLU A 44 10.47 -6.67 -6.93
C GLU A 44 9.98 -6.04 -5.62
N TRP A 45 10.78 -6.15 -4.57
CA TRP A 45 10.45 -5.62 -3.25
C TRP A 45 11.57 -4.78 -2.66
N ASN A 46 11.20 -3.73 -1.92
CA ASN A 46 12.13 -2.92 -1.15
C ASN A 46 11.51 -2.58 0.22
N TYR A 47 12.22 -2.93 1.29
CA TYR A 47 11.77 -2.79 2.68
C TYR A 47 12.22 -1.48 3.34
N THR A 48 13.02 -0.67 2.66
CA THR A 48 13.65 0.54 3.22
C THR A 48 13.38 1.80 2.40
N ALA A 49 12.82 1.67 1.19
CA ALA A 49 12.55 2.79 0.30
C ALA A 49 11.50 3.76 0.87
N ILE A 50 10.42 3.24 1.46
CA ILE A 50 9.34 4.06 2.03
C ILE A 50 9.57 4.18 3.53
N LYS A 51 9.70 5.40 4.02
CA LYS A 51 9.86 5.66 5.46
C LYS A 51 8.53 6.09 6.07
N SER A 52 8.34 5.80 7.34
CA SER A 52 7.24 6.32 8.14
C SER A 52 7.78 7.26 9.21
N THR A 53 6.98 8.26 9.59
CA THR A 53 7.26 9.09 10.78
C THR A 53 6.93 8.38 12.11
N ASP A 54 6.33 7.20 12.05
CA ASP A 54 5.99 6.34 13.18
C ASP A 54 6.69 4.99 12.99
N ASP A 55 7.56 4.63 13.95
CA ASP A 55 8.42 3.44 13.92
C ASP A 55 7.65 2.12 14.00
N MET A 56 6.40 2.16 14.46
CA MET A 56 5.52 0.98 14.55
C MET A 56 4.72 0.76 13.25
N ILE A 57 4.96 1.58 12.22
CA ILE A 57 4.44 1.38 10.87
C ILE A 57 5.53 0.77 10.01
N PHE A 58 5.28 -0.46 9.56
CA PHE A 58 6.15 -1.13 8.62
C PHE A 58 5.60 -0.99 7.21
N THR A 59 6.50 -0.81 6.23
CA THR A 59 6.11 -0.72 4.82
C THR A 59 6.92 -1.64 3.93
N ILE A 60 6.30 -2.08 2.85
CA ILE A 60 6.95 -2.85 1.78
C ILE A 60 6.58 -2.19 0.47
N LEU A 61 7.56 -1.63 -0.22
CA LEU A 61 7.39 -1.23 -1.61
C LEU A 61 7.45 -2.48 -2.49
N ARG A 62 6.50 -2.58 -3.41
CA ARG A 62 6.43 -3.61 -4.42
C ARG A 62 6.30 -2.94 -5.79
N SER A 63 7.13 -3.34 -6.74
CA SER A 63 7.22 -2.69 -8.05
C SER A 63 7.21 -3.70 -9.18
N TYR A 64 6.44 -3.44 -10.24
CA TYR A 64 6.43 -4.25 -11.46
C TYR A 64 5.99 -3.43 -12.66
N ASN A 65 6.76 -3.47 -13.76
CA ASN A 65 6.49 -2.72 -15.00
C ASN A 65 6.12 -1.25 -14.78
N GLY A 66 6.87 -0.53 -13.93
CA GLY A 66 6.64 0.88 -13.60
C GLY A 66 5.42 1.16 -12.70
N ASN A 67 4.69 0.13 -12.28
CA ASN A 67 3.63 0.27 -11.28
C ASN A 67 4.18 0.03 -9.89
N HIS A 68 3.64 0.77 -8.91
CA HIS A 68 4.06 0.72 -7.53
C HIS A 68 2.87 0.43 -6.60
N THR A 69 3.08 -0.52 -5.71
CA THR A 69 2.16 -0.85 -4.62
C THR A 69 2.93 -0.78 -3.29
N ILE A 70 2.38 -0.09 -2.29
CA ILE A 70 2.96 0.01 -0.97
C ILE A 70 2.05 -0.75 0.01
N VAL A 71 2.58 -1.82 0.60
CA VAL A 71 1.93 -2.48 1.72
C VAL A 71 2.30 -1.72 2.98
N VAL A 72 1.30 -1.35 3.78
CA VAL A 72 1.46 -0.62 5.04
C VAL A 72 0.83 -1.44 6.15
N ILE A 73 1.60 -1.72 7.19
CA ILE A 73 1.15 -2.52 8.33
C ILE A 73 1.34 -1.69 9.59
N ASN A 74 0.24 -1.45 10.29
CA ASN A 74 0.28 -0.80 11.59
C ASN A 74 0.46 -1.86 12.69
N PHE A 75 1.58 -1.84 13.41
CA PHE A 75 1.79 -2.70 14.58
C PHE A 75 1.42 -2.02 15.91
N ASN A 76 0.97 -0.77 15.88
CA ASN A 76 0.54 -0.09 17.08
C ASN A 76 -0.68 -0.80 17.72
N PRO A 77 -0.72 -0.89 19.06
CA PRO A 77 -1.93 -1.29 19.80
C PRO A 77 -2.99 -0.19 19.84
N LYS A 78 -2.68 1.01 19.30
CA LYS A 78 -3.55 2.19 19.26
C LYS A 78 -3.68 2.68 17.81
N GLN A 79 -4.65 3.55 17.59
CA GLN A 79 -4.76 4.25 16.31
C GLN A 79 -3.50 5.10 16.09
N ALA A 80 -2.97 5.06 14.88
CA ALA A 80 -1.76 5.77 14.49
C ALA A 80 -2.09 6.85 13.45
N ASP A 81 -1.59 8.06 13.68
CA ASP A 81 -1.59 9.17 12.74
C ASP A 81 -0.13 9.42 12.31
N PHE A 82 0.20 9.13 11.05
CA PHE A 82 1.59 9.15 10.56
C PHE A 82 1.67 9.68 9.13
N ARG A 83 2.90 9.88 8.63
CA ARG A 83 3.17 10.20 7.24
C ARG A 83 4.10 9.18 6.62
N LEU A 84 3.82 8.80 5.38
CA LEU A 84 4.74 8.04 4.54
C LEU A 84 5.59 8.99 3.71
N GLN A 85 6.91 8.79 3.76
CA GLN A 85 7.88 9.48 2.92
C GLN A 85 8.17 8.58 1.72
N ILE A 86 7.63 8.95 0.57
CA ILE A 86 7.70 8.19 -0.67
C ILE A 86 8.72 8.88 -1.59
N PRO A 87 9.80 8.20 -2.02
CA PRO A 87 10.83 8.80 -2.87
C PRO A 87 10.34 8.85 -4.32
N ILE A 88 9.48 9.82 -4.62
CA ILE A 88 8.78 9.89 -5.92
C ILE A 88 9.73 9.96 -7.12
N GLU A 89 10.90 10.58 -6.98
CA GLU A 89 11.93 10.62 -8.03
C GLU A 89 12.49 9.22 -8.33
N ASP A 90 12.84 8.45 -7.28
CA ASP A 90 13.33 7.07 -7.41
C ASP A 90 12.27 6.12 -7.98
N LEU A 91 10.99 6.46 -7.77
CA LEU A 91 9.84 5.72 -8.32
C LEU A 91 9.40 6.24 -9.70
N ASN A 92 10.14 7.17 -10.31
CA ASN A 92 9.78 7.81 -11.59
C ASN A 92 8.35 8.40 -11.61
N LEU A 93 7.85 8.87 -10.46
CA LEU A 93 6.59 9.58 -10.35
C LEU A 93 6.84 11.09 -10.56
N ASN A 94 6.08 11.70 -11.46
CA ASN A 94 6.22 13.11 -11.80
C ASN A 94 5.51 13.99 -10.76
N GLU A 95 6.21 14.99 -10.21
CA GLU A 95 5.67 15.88 -9.17
C GLU A 95 4.38 16.62 -9.55
N GLU A 96 4.21 16.92 -10.84
CA GLU A 96 3.14 17.74 -11.38
C GLU A 96 2.00 16.92 -12.00
N LEU A 97 2.17 15.61 -12.18
CA LEU A 97 1.05 14.76 -12.59
C LEU A 97 0.14 14.45 -11.40
N ASN A 98 -1.11 14.09 -11.72
CA ASN A 98 -2.08 13.68 -10.73
C ASN A 98 -2.06 12.16 -10.60
N TYR A 99 -2.20 11.68 -9.38
CA TYR A 99 -2.24 10.27 -9.03
C TYR A 99 -3.47 9.97 -8.18
N THR A 100 -4.00 8.78 -8.34
CA THR A 100 -4.94 8.18 -7.40
C THR A 100 -4.19 7.18 -6.52
N VAL A 101 -4.66 7.04 -5.28
CA VAL A 101 -4.16 6.04 -4.34
C VAL A 101 -5.32 5.17 -3.91
N TYR A 102 -5.32 3.93 -4.37
CA TYR A 102 -6.35 2.94 -4.07
C TYR A 102 -5.84 1.94 -3.03
N ASP A 103 -6.56 1.80 -1.92
CA ASP A 103 -6.29 0.79 -0.91
C ASP A 103 -7.05 -0.50 -1.25
N ALA A 104 -6.36 -1.44 -1.88
CA ALA A 104 -6.92 -2.72 -2.28
C ALA A 104 -7.32 -3.59 -1.07
N PHE A 105 -6.71 -3.38 0.11
CA PHE A 105 -7.08 -4.13 1.31
C PHE A 105 -8.40 -3.66 1.88
N ASN A 106 -8.62 -2.35 1.91
CA ASN A 106 -9.85 -1.77 2.46
C ASN A 106 -10.90 -1.40 1.40
N ASN A 107 -10.63 -1.71 0.12
CA ASN A 107 -11.49 -1.46 -1.03
C ASN A 107 -11.97 0.00 -1.10
N THR A 108 -11.03 0.95 -1.03
CA THR A 108 -11.36 2.38 -0.98
C THR A 108 -10.25 3.24 -1.57
N PHE A 109 -10.63 4.38 -2.16
CA PHE A 109 -9.66 5.41 -2.54
C PHE A 109 -9.34 6.31 -1.34
N LEU A 110 -8.06 6.64 -1.19
CA LEU A 110 -7.65 7.66 -0.23
C LEU A 110 -8.22 9.02 -0.65
N LYS A 111 -8.62 9.80 0.35
CA LYS A 111 -9.18 11.14 0.16
C LYS A 111 -8.28 12.15 0.84
N GLY A 112 -7.90 13.19 0.10
CA GLY A 112 -7.21 14.35 0.65
C GLY A 112 -8.11 15.18 1.58
N PRO A 113 -7.59 16.26 2.19
CA PRO A 113 -8.30 17.08 3.17
C PRO A 113 -9.67 17.59 2.71
N ASN A 114 -9.83 17.86 1.41
CA ASN A 114 -11.07 18.38 0.81
C ASN A 114 -11.93 17.28 0.17
N GLY A 115 -11.68 16.01 0.48
CA GLY A 115 -12.39 14.87 -0.12
C GLY A 115 -11.93 14.47 -1.52
N ARG A 116 -10.97 15.18 -2.12
CA ARG A 116 -10.42 14.86 -3.45
C ARG A 116 -9.66 13.52 -3.45
N MET A 117 -9.74 12.80 -4.57
CA MET A 117 -9.03 11.52 -4.77
C MET A 117 -7.74 11.65 -5.59
N ASN A 118 -7.54 12.82 -6.23
CA ASN A 118 -6.36 13.11 -7.01
C ASN A 118 -5.33 13.86 -6.17
N PHE A 119 -4.12 13.34 -6.14
CA PHE A 119 -2.96 13.88 -5.44
C PHE A 119 -1.91 14.25 -6.47
N LYS A 120 -1.30 15.42 -6.36
CA LYS A 120 -0.10 15.71 -7.15
C LYS A 120 1.04 14.78 -6.72
N GLY A 121 1.99 14.47 -7.60
CA GLY A 121 3.16 13.67 -7.25
C GLY A 121 3.90 14.21 -6.01
N ARG A 122 4.06 15.54 -5.92
CA ARG A 122 4.64 16.21 -4.74
C ARG A 122 3.86 16.02 -3.43
N GLU A 123 2.58 15.65 -3.52
CA GLU A 123 1.72 15.35 -2.36
C GLU A 123 1.79 13.86 -2.00
N ILE A 124 2.05 13.00 -2.98
CA ILE A 124 2.34 11.58 -2.78
C ILE A 124 3.65 11.42 -1.99
N SER A 125 4.67 12.27 -2.23
CA SER A 125 5.96 12.17 -1.54
C SER A 125 5.87 12.25 -0.01
N ASN A 126 4.80 12.85 0.52
CA ASN A 126 4.55 12.97 1.95
C ASN A 126 3.08 12.66 2.29
N LEU A 127 2.69 11.41 2.11
CA LEU A 127 1.30 10.98 2.21
C LEU A 127 0.87 10.82 3.68
N LYS A 128 -0.10 11.62 4.12
CA LYS A 128 -0.69 11.52 5.46
C LYS A 128 -1.67 10.35 5.54
N MET A 129 -1.57 9.56 6.60
CA MET A 129 -2.44 8.42 6.86
C MET A 129 -2.91 8.36 8.31
N ARG A 130 -4.05 7.70 8.50
CA ARG A 130 -4.59 7.28 9.80
C ARG A 130 -4.98 5.82 9.72
N MET A 131 -4.46 4.98 10.61
CA MET A 131 -4.74 3.55 10.61
C MET A 131 -5.17 3.06 11.99
N ASN A 132 -6.13 2.14 12.02
CA ASN A 132 -6.58 1.46 13.23
C ASN A 132 -5.48 0.52 13.77
N PRO A 133 -5.52 0.13 15.06
CA PRO A 133 -4.58 -0.83 15.62
C PRO A 133 -4.49 -2.11 14.78
N TYR A 134 -3.28 -2.65 14.57
CA TYR A 134 -3.04 -3.93 13.88
C TYR A 134 -3.61 -4.07 12.46
N SER A 135 -3.98 -2.95 11.84
CA SER A 135 -4.60 -2.90 10.51
C SER A 135 -3.57 -2.88 9.38
N ILE A 136 -4.04 -3.15 8.17
CA ILE A 136 -3.25 -3.24 6.95
C ILE A 136 -3.89 -2.35 5.89
N ALA A 137 -3.06 -1.73 5.06
CA ALA A 137 -3.44 -1.08 3.82
C ALA A 137 -2.53 -1.57 2.68
N VAL A 138 -3.08 -1.68 1.48
CA VAL A 138 -2.33 -2.06 0.26
C VAL A 138 -2.56 -0.98 -0.78
N LEU A 139 -1.65 -0.01 -0.83
CA LEU A 139 -1.80 1.24 -1.55
C LEU A 139 -1.25 1.09 -2.98
N GLN A 140 -2.12 1.01 -3.96
CA GLN A 140 -1.76 1.09 -5.37
C GLN A 140 -1.72 2.56 -5.79
N ILE A 141 -0.56 3.02 -6.26
CA ILE A 141 -0.38 4.38 -6.77
C ILE A 141 -0.46 4.30 -8.29
N ARG A 142 -1.39 5.05 -8.89
CA ARG A 142 -1.61 5.09 -10.34
C ARG A 142 -1.77 6.51 -10.80
N GLU A 143 -1.23 6.84 -11.97
CA GLU A 143 -1.53 8.12 -12.61
C GLU A 143 -3.06 8.22 -12.80
N ALA A 144 -3.63 9.35 -12.42
CA ALA A 144 -5.03 9.62 -12.63
C ALA A 144 -5.24 9.87 -14.13
N GLU A 145 -6.21 9.18 -14.75
CA GLU A 145 -6.55 9.46 -16.13
C GLU A 145 -6.85 10.94 -16.31
N SER A 146 -6.16 11.58 -17.26
CA SER A 146 -6.47 12.94 -17.66
C SER A 146 -7.88 12.94 -18.24
N ASN A 147 -8.78 13.76 -17.71
CA ASN A 147 -10.12 14.01 -18.27
C ASN A 147 -10.04 14.79 -19.61
N ALA A 148 -9.10 14.44 -20.48
CA ALA A 148 -8.93 14.99 -21.82
C ALA A 148 -9.29 13.90 -22.85
N LYS A 149 -10.58 13.53 -22.88
CA LYS A 149 -11.29 13.00 -24.04
C LYS A 149 -12.80 12.91 -23.74
N LYS A 150 -13.45 14.07 -23.80
CA LYS A 150 -14.83 14.16 -24.29
C LYS A 150 -14.75 15.04 -25.53
N GLU A 151 -14.46 14.40 -26.66
CA GLU A 151 -14.83 14.93 -27.98
C GLU A 151 -16.28 14.55 -28.25
#